data_AF-A0A7K0ZZZ5-F1
#
_entry.id   AF-A0A7K0ZZZ5-F1
#
_cell.length_a   1.000
_cell.length_b   1.000
_cell.length_c   1.000
_cell.angle_alpha   90.00
_cell.angle_beta   90.00
_cell.angle_gamma   90.00
#
_symmetry.space_group_name_H-M   'P 1'
#
loop_
_entity.id
_entity.type
_entity.pdbx_description
1 polymer ?
#
loop_
_entity_poly.entity_id
_entity_poly.type
_entity_poly.pdbx_seq_one_letter_code
_entity_poly.pdbx_strand_id
1 'polypeptide(L)' 'MAAMGDPEGKNRAKGLSADLIARATLTLIDEEGVGAASMRSIASRLGVEAMSLYKHVETRDALLDAVSELIVAELDED' A
#
# COMPACT_ATOMS: atom_id res chain seq x y z
N MET A 1 28.77 -21.28 13.93
CA MET A 1 27.77 -20.86 12.93
C MET A 1 26.40 -21.30 13.44
N ALA A 2 25.76 -20.45 14.23
CA ALA A 2 24.43 -20.66 14.81
C ALA A 2 23.65 -19.36 14.66
N ALA A 3 22.37 -19.50 14.34
CA ALA A 3 21.47 -18.52 13.74
C ALA A 3 21.47 -17.13 14.40
N MET A 4 21.72 -16.11 13.59
CA MET A 4 21.20 -14.76 13.83
C MET A 4 19.70 -14.84 13.51
N GLY A 5 18.85 -14.91 14.52
CA GLY A 5 17.43 -14.69 14.34
C GLY A 5 17.22 -13.20 14.08
N ASP A 6 16.64 -12.86 12.92
CA ASP A 6 16.31 -11.48 12.59
C ASP A 6 15.38 -10.87 13.65
N PRO A 7 15.76 -9.76 14.31
CA PRO A 7 14.94 -9.09 15.32
C PRO A 7 13.79 -8.24 14.72
N GLU A 8 13.57 -8.29 13.41
CA GLU A 8 12.68 -7.37 12.67
C GLU A 8 11.22 -7.87 12.54
N GLY A 9 10.83 -8.91 13.28
CA GLY A 9 9.45 -9.42 13.29
C GLY A 9 8.42 -8.49 13.96
N LYS A 10 8.85 -7.39 14.59
CA LYS A 10 7.97 -6.51 15.39
C LYS A 10 7.19 -5.48 14.59
N ASN A 11 7.50 -5.27 13.30
CA ASN A 11 6.74 -4.36 12.41
C ASN A 11 5.72 -5.08 11.49
N ARG A 12 5.61 -6.42 11.55
CA ARG A 12 4.63 -7.20 10.77
C ARG A 12 3.19 -7.11 11.28
N ALA A 13 2.93 -6.34 12.35
CA ALA A 13 1.68 -6.37 13.11
C ALA A 13 0.75 -5.16 12.90
N LYS A 14 0.97 -4.33 11.87
CA LYS A 14 -0.14 -3.58 11.26
C LYS A 14 -0.60 -4.43 10.09
N GLY A 15 -1.69 -5.16 10.28
CA GLY A 15 -2.28 -5.99 9.24
C GLY A 15 -2.53 -5.16 7.97
N LEU A 16 -2.49 -5.83 6.83
CA LEU A 16 -2.85 -5.21 5.56
C LEU A 16 -4.28 -4.65 5.65
N SER A 17 -4.48 -3.44 5.16
CA SER A 17 -5.78 -2.75 5.17
C SER A 17 -5.94 -1.92 3.91
N ALA A 18 -7.18 -1.58 3.55
CA ALA A 18 -7.45 -0.74 2.38
C ALA A 18 -6.77 0.63 2.50
N ASP A 19 -6.84 1.29 3.67
CA ASP A 19 -6.16 2.57 3.94
C ASP A 19 -4.64 2.47 3.76
N LEU A 20 -4.01 1.42 4.30
CA LEU A 20 -2.55 1.23 4.15
C LEU A 20 -2.16 1.05 2.68
N ILE A 21 -2.96 0.28 1.93
CA ILE A 21 -2.73 0.05 0.50
C ILE A 21 -2.90 1.36 -0.28
N ALA A 22 -3.95 2.13 0.00
CA ALA A 22 -4.21 3.41 -0.65
C ALA A 22 -3.08 4.43 -0.37
N ARG A 23 -2.64 4.57 0.89
CA ARG A 23 -1.50 5.44 1.24
C ARG A 23 -0.20 5.02 0.55
N ALA A 24 0.12 3.73 0.54
CA ALA A 24 1.31 3.24 -0.16
C ALA A 24 1.22 3.46 -1.68
N THR A 25 0.02 3.40 -2.23
CA THR A 25 -0.24 3.72 -3.63
C THR A 25 -0.05 5.20 -3.91
N LEU A 26 -0.59 6.08 -3.08
CA LEU A 26 -0.39 7.54 -3.18
C LEU A 26 1.10 7.88 -3.17
N THR A 27 1.87 7.36 -2.22
CA THR A 27 3.32 7.60 -2.16
C THR A 27 4.04 7.13 -3.43
N LEU A 28 3.63 5.98 -3.99
CA LEU A 28 4.21 5.49 -5.24
C LEU A 28 3.85 6.39 -6.44
N ILE A 29 2.63 6.94 -6.46
CA ILE A 29 2.19 7.90 -7.48
C ILE A 29 3.00 9.20 -7.37
N ASP A 30 3.26 9.70 -6.17
CA ASP A 30 4.04 10.91 -5.95
C ASP A 30 5.51 10.74 -6.39
N GLU A 31 6.08 9.56 -6.18
CA GLU A 31 7.48 9.26 -6.51
C GLU A 31 7.70 8.91 -7.99
N GLU A 32 6.82 8.11 -8.58
CA GLU A 32 7.04 7.47 -9.88
C GLU A 32 5.94 7.76 -10.91
N GLY A 33 4.89 8.49 -10.51
CA GLY A 33 3.72 8.78 -11.33
C GLY A 33 2.68 7.65 -11.36
N VAL A 34 1.45 8.01 -11.74
CA VAL A 34 0.30 7.08 -11.73
C VAL A 34 0.47 5.85 -12.62
N GLY A 35 1.26 5.96 -13.70
CA GLY A 35 1.56 4.83 -14.59
C GLY A 35 2.37 3.72 -13.94
N ALA A 36 3.20 4.06 -12.94
CA ALA A 36 4.03 3.09 -12.21
C ALA A 36 3.26 2.36 -11.10
N ALA A 37 2.11 2.88 -10.67
CA ALA A 37 1.25 2.30 -9.65
C ALA A 37 0.45 1.09 -10.18
N SER A 38 1.12 -0.07 -10.23
CA SER A 38 0.54 -1.36 -10.56
C SER A 38 0.34 -2.21 -9.30
N MET A 39 -0.57 -3.18 -9.33
CA MET A 39 -0.78 -4.10 -8.20
C MET A 39 0.52 -4.80 -7.76
N ARG A 40 1.44 -5.08 -8.69
CA ARG A 40 2.74 -5.69 -8.39
C ARG A 40 3.70 -4.74 -7.70
N SER A 41 3.84 -3.50 -8.18
CA SER A 41 4.73 -2.51 -7.55
C SER A 41 4.24 -2.13 -6.15
N ILE A 42 2.91 -2.00 -5.98
CA ILE A 42 2.30 -1.74 -4.67
C ILE A 42 2.54 -2.91 -3.70
N ALA A 43 2.33 -4.15 -4.15
CA ALA A 43 2.57 -5.34 -3.33
C ALA A 43 4.05 -5.47 -2.95
N SER A 44 4.96 -5.23 -3.90
CA SER A 44 6.39 -5.21 -3.67
C SER A 44 6.79 -4.16 -2.63
N ARG A 45 6.23 -2.94 -2.71
CA ARG A 45 6.47 -1.86 -1.75
C ARG A 45 6.02 -2.23 -0.34
N LEU A 46 4.89 -2.93 -0.23
CA LEU A 46 4.33 -3.39 1.04
C LEU A 46 4.96 -4.70 1.55
N GLY A 47 5.86 -5.33 0.79
CA GLY A 47 6.48 -6.60 1.16
C GLY A 47 5.49 -7.77 1.23
N VAL A 48 4.42 -7.74 0.43
CA VAL A 48 3.38 -8.77 0.38
C VAL A 48 3.21 -9.32 -1.03
N GLU A 49 2.53 -10.46 -1.15
CA GLU A 49 2.10 -10.96 -2.45
C GLU A 49 0.91 -10.14 -2.99
N ALA A 50 0.85 -9.95 -4.31
CA ALA A 50 -0.25 -9.22 -4.96
C ALA A 50 -1.63 -9.80 -4.62
N MET A 51 -1.74 -11.12 -4.44
CA MET A 51 -2.97 -11.79 -4.00
C MET A 51 -3.48 -11.34 -2.63
N SER A 52 -2.61 -10.79 -1.78
CA SER A 52 -3.01 -10.24 -0.49
C SER A 52 -3.72 -8.90 -0.65
N LEU A 53 -3.34 -8.09 -1.65
CA LEU A 53 -4.00 -6.81 -1.92
C LEU A 53 -5.47 -7.01 -2.34
N TYR A 54 -5.73 -8.02 -3.16
CA TYR A 54 -7.08 -8.33 -3.65
C TYR A 54 -8.07 -8.75 -2.55
N LYS A 55 -7.60 -9.04 -1.33
CA LYS A 55 -8.47 -9.27 -0.17
C LYS A 55 -9.05 -7.98 0.43
N HIS A 56 -8.48 -6.83 0.07
CA HIS A 56 -8.84 -5.52 0.60
C HIS A 56 -9.33 -4.57 -0.48
N VAL A 57 -8.90 -4.77 -1.73
CA VAL A 57 -9.25 -3.89 -2.84
C VAL A 57 -9.55 -4.72 -4.08
N GLU A 58 -10.72 -4.51 -4.68
CA GLU A 58 -11.24 -5.35 -5.75
C GLU A 58 -10.51 -5.13 -7.08
N THR A 59 -10.17 -3.89 -7.40
CA THR A 59 -9.56 -3.50 -8.68
C THR A 59 -8.55 -2.37 -8.50
N ARG A 60 -7.73 -2.14 -9.54
CA ARG A 60 -6.84 -0.97 -9.57
C ARG A 60 -7.63 0.34 -9.57
N ASP A 61 -8.77 0.38 -10.25
CA ASP A 61 -9.58 1.59 -10.31
C ASP A 61 -10.19 1.92 -8.95
N ALA A 62 -10.73 0.91 -8.24
CA ALA A 62 -11.19 1.09 -6.85
C ALA A 62 -10.07 1.56 -5.91
N LEU A 63 -8.82 1.16 -6.16
CA LEU A 63 -7.67 1.66 -5.42
C LEU A 63 -7.37 3.13 -5.72
N LEU A 64 -7.47 3.55 -6.99
CA LEU A 64 -7.28 4.94 -7.37
C LEU A 64 -8.42 5.84 -6.86
N ASP A 65 -9.64 5.31 -6.79
CA ASP A 65 -10.76 6.00 -6.14
C ASP A 65 -10.48 6.22 -4.66
N ALA A 66 -10.02 5.20 -3.93
CA ALA A 66 -9.63 5.33 -2.52
C ALA A 66 -8.46 6.31 -2.32
N VAL A 67 -7.51 6.38 -3.26
CA VAL A 67 -6.45 7.40 -3.23
C VAL A 67 -7.03 8.80 -3.43
N SER A 68 -7.98 8.96 -4.35
CA SER A 68 -8.66 10.23 -4.59
C SER A 68 -9.42 10.71 -3.35
N GLU A 69 -10.09 9.80 -2.64
CA GLU A 69 -10.75 10.09 -1.36
C GLU A 69 -9.76 10.58 -0.28
N LEU A 70 -8.56 9.98 -0.19
CA LEU A 70 -7.53 10.45 0.74
C LEU A 70 -7.09 11.89 0.46
N ILE A 71 -6.91 12.24 -0.82
CA ILE A 71 -6.50 13.59 -1.23
C ILE A 71 -7.61 14.58 -0.94
N VAL A 72 -8.86 14.24 -1.25
CA VAL A 72 -10.00 15.12 -0.96
C VAL A 72 -10.14 15.35 0.54
N ALA A 73 -10.01 14.29 1.35
CA ALA A 73 -10.07 14.41 2.80
C ALA A 73 -8.98 15.33 3.37
N GLU A 74 -7.78 15.35 2.80
CA GLU A 74 -6.70 16.26 3.20
C GLU A 74 -7.04 17.74 2.91
N LEU A 75 -7.81 18.01 1.85
CA LEU A 75 -8.26 19.36 1.51
C LEU A 75 -9.44 19.85 2.36
N ASP A 76 -10.25 18.94 2.90
CA ASP A 76 -11.39 19.26 3.77
C ASP A 76 -10.97 19.58 5.22
N GLU A 77 -9.70 19.37 5.60
CA GLU A 77 -9.17 19.71 6.93
C GLU A 77 -8.81 21.21 7.10
N ASP A 78 -9.21 22.09 6.16
CA ASP A 78 -9.03 23.56 6.17
C ASP A 78 -10.26 24.36 6.70
#